data_AF-A0A2I0T1Z8-F1
#
_entry.id   AF-A0A2I0T1Z8-F1
#
_cell.length_a   1.000
_cell.length_b   1.000
_cell.length_c   1.000
_cell.angle_alpha   90.00
_cell.angle_beta   90.00
_cell.angle_gamma   90.00
#
_symmetry.space_group_name_H-M   'P 1'
#
loop_
_entity.id
_entity.type
_entity.pdbx_description
1 polymer ?
#
loop_
_entity_poly.entity_id
_entity_poly.type
_entity_poly.pdbx_seq_one_letter_code
_entity_poly.pdbx_strand_id
1 'polypeptide(L)'
;MNSSYWESYFLSLSSEMRSSSATLRTNVFLPTDEEHVCQITFHYWISQTSGTLMVGLQKTSEDTITNIWQDSGELQNQWKAKTIIINSTEKYEVSTQR
;
A
#
# COMPACT_ATOMS: atom_id res chain seq x y z
N MET A 1 -19.44 26.79 -20.71
CA MET A 1 -18.93 25.43 -20.41
C MET A 1 -18.42 25.45 -18.99
N ASN A 2 -19.18 24.88 -18.04
CA ASN A 2 -18.79 24.83 -16.63
C ASN A 2 -17.74 23.72 -16.46
N SER A 3 -16.49 24.11 -16.22
CA SER A 3 -15.45 23.16 -15.81
C SER A 3 -15.68 22.82 -14.34
N SER A 4 -16.15 21.61 -14.06
CA SER A 4 -16.21 21.06 -12.71
C SER A 4 -14.78 20.77 -12.24
N TYR A 5 -14.30 21.48 -11.22
CA TYR A 5 -13.02 21.19 -10.59
C TYR A 5 -13.23 20.10 -9.54
N TRP A 6 -12.61 18.93 -9.74
CA TRP A 6 -12.62 17.85 -8.75
C TRP A 6 -11.38 17.97 -7.87
N GLU A 7 -11.57 18.20 -6.57
CA GLU A 7 -10.49 18.10 -5.60
C GLU A 7 -10.31 16.65 -5.15
N SER A 8 -9.06 16.26 -4.91
CA SER A 8 -8.69 14.92 -4.47
C SER A 8 -7.69 15.00 -3.32
N TYR A 9 -7.79 14.07 -2.37
CA TYR A 9 -6.89 13.98 -1.24
C TYR A 9 -6.01 12.75 -1.34
N PHE A 10 -4.76 12.86 -0.88
CA PHE A 10 -3.82 11.76 -0.78
C PHE A 10 -2.97 11.89 0.48
N LEU A 11 -2.49 10.76 0.97
CA LEU A 11 -1.50 10.73 2.04
C LEU A 11 -0.11 10.91 1.42
N SER A 12 0.73 11.73 2.06
CA SER A 12 2.09 12.00 1.60
C SER A 12 3.08 11.87 2.75
N LEU A 13 4.30 11.45 2.41
CA LEU A 13 5.44 11.41 3.32
C LEU A 13 6.58 12.22 2.72
N SER A 14 7.12 13.17 3.48
CA SER A 14 8.17 14.07 2.99
C SER A 14 9.51 13.35 2.88
N SER A 15 10.27 13.66 1.82
CA SER A 15 11.60 13.08 1.57
C SER A 15 12.69 13.62 2.52
N GLU A 16 12.38 14.62 3.33
CA GLU A 16 13.31 15.28 4.26
C GLU A 16 13.69 14.37 5.44
N MET A 17 12.84 13.37 5.74
CA MET A 17 13.08 12.33 6.75
C MET A 17 13.61 11.04 6.09
N ARG A 18 14.76 11.12 5.42
CA ARG A 18 15.34 10.00 4.66
C ARG A 18 15.50 8.70 5.46
N SER A 19 15.66 8.79 6.78
CA SER A 19 15.90 7.64 7.67
C SER A 19 14.69 7.22 8.51
N SER A 20 13.57 7.94 8.46
CA SER A 20 12.40 7.63 9.29
C SER A 20 11.41 6.78 8.52
N SER A 21 10.99 5.66 9.10
CA SER A 21 9.94 4.87 8.50
C SER A 21 8.56 5.38 8.92
N ALA A 22 7.59 5.35 8.01
CA ALA A 22 6.19 5.53 8.35
C ALA A 22 5.38 4.33 7.87
N THR A 23 4.45 3.89 8.71
CA THR A 23 3.60 2.74 8.43
C THR A 23 2.14 3.17 8.51
N LEU A 24 1.41 2.97 7.42
CA LEU A 24 -0.04 3.05 7.40
C LEU A 24 -0.58 1.62 7.47
N ARG A 25 -1.54 1.36 8.36
CA ARG A 25 -2.16 0.04 8.54
C ARG A 25 -3.65 0.12 8.26
N THR A 26 -4.18 -0.91 7.63
CA THR A 26 -5.62 -1.09 7.48
C THR A 26 -6.25 -1.62 8.78
N ASN A 27 -7.57 -1.66 8.81
CA ASN A 27 -8.27 -2.53 9.77
C ASN A 27 -8.01 -4.01 9.44
N VAL A 28 -8.35 -4.88 10.39
CA VAL A 28 -8.29 -6.33 10.22
C VAL A 28 -9.35 -6.80 9.22
N PHE A 29 -8.91 -7.53 8.20
CA PHE A 29 -9.74 -8.24 7.23
C PHE A 29 -10.04 -9.67 7.68
N LEU A 30 -11.17 -10.21 7.19
CA LEU A 30 -11.57 -11.59 7.40
C LEU A 30 -10.82 -12.54 6.46
N PRO A 31 -10.75 -13.85 6.80
CA PRO A 31 -10.21 -14.87 5.89
C PRO A 31 -10.88 -14.84 4.51
N THR A 32 -10.11 -15.23 3.50
CA THR A 32 -10.54 -15.39 2.11
C THR A 32 -10.66 -16.88 1.77
N ASP A 33 -11.53 -17.21 0.82
CA ASP A 33 -11.68 -18.55 0.24
C ASP A 33 -11.89 -18.47 -1.28
N GLU A 34 -12.20 -19.59 -1.92
CA GLU A 34 -12.40 -19.66 -3.38
C GLU A 34 -13.56 -18.79 -3.88
N GLU A 35 -14.56 -18.52 -3.03
CA GLU A 35 -15.71 -17.67 -3.34
C GLU A 35 -15.50 -16.22 -2.89
N HIS A 36 -14.64 -15.98 -1.89
CA HIS A 36 -14.38 -14.70 -1.26
C HIS A 36 -12.92 -14.26 -1.44
N VAL A 37 -12.59 -13.81 -2.65
CA VAL A 37 -11.25 -13.28 -2.97
C VAL A 37 -11.11 -11.83 -2.50
N CYS A 38 -10.00 -11.50 -1.83
CA CYS A 38 -9.68 -10.11 -1.49
C CYS A 38 -8.71 -9.49 -2.49
N GLN A 39 -9.18 -8.46 -3.19
CA GLN A 39 -8.39 -7.70 -4.14
C GLN A 39 -8.24 -6.25 -3.64
N ILE A 40 -6.99 -5.84 -3.39
CA ILE A 40 -6.66 -4.49 -2.93
C ILE A 40 -5.98 -3.76 -4.09
N THR A 41 -6.58 -2.65 -4.50
CA THR A 41 -5.97 -1.75 -5.49
C THR A 41 -5.60 -0.45 -4.82
N PHE A 42 -4.34 -0.06 -4.91
CA PHE A 42 -3.84 1.18 -4.36
C PHE A 42 -3.14 2.01 -5.44
N HIS A 43 -3.30 3.32 -5.32
CA HIS A 43 -2.64 4.29 -6.18
C HIS A 43 -1.50 4.92 -5.41
N TYR A 44 -0.32 4.99 -6.04
CA TYR A 44 0.88 5.45 -5.37
C TYR A 44 1.76 6.24 -6.33
N TRP A 45 2.58 7.13 -5.76
CA TRP A 45 3.59 7.90 -6.46
C TRP A 45 4.84 7.95 -5.57
N ILE A 46 6.00 7.63 -6.14
CA ILE A 46 7.28 7.59 -5.44
C ILE A 46 8.23 8.50 -6.20
N SER A 47 8.78 9.52 -5.54
CA SER A 47 9.85 10.32 -6.13
C SER A 47 11.18 9.55 -6.12
N GLN A 48 12.10 9.89 -7.02
CA GLN A 48 13.40 9.21 -7.11
C GLN A 48 14.22 9.26 -5.81
N THR A 49 13.96 10.25 -4.94
CA THR A 49 14.66 10.40 -3.65
C THR A 49 13.88 9.83 -2.46
N SER A 50 12.66 9.32 -2.70
CA SER A 50 11.74 8.90 -1.65
C SER A 50 12.02 7.51 -1.07
N GLY A 51 12.91 6.70 -1.67
CA GLY A 51 13.20 5.34 -1.18
C GLY A 51 12.16 4.30 -1.64
N THR A 52 12.01 3.22 -0.88
CA THR A 52 11.18 2.06 -1.26
C THR A 52 9.84 2.08 -0.55
N LEU A 53 8.75 1.96 -1.31
CA LEU A 53 7.42 1.67 -0.77
C LEU A 53 7.24 0.16 -0.71
N MET A 54 6.91 -0.36 0.46
CA MET A 54 6.63 -1.77 0.72
C MET A 54 5.17 -1.94 1.15
N VAL A 55 4.55 -3.03 0.72
CA VAL A 55 3.27 -3.51 1.23
C VAL A 55 3.53 -4.82 1.96
N GLY A 56 3.16 -4.84 3.24
CA GLY A 56 3.29 -5.96 4.13
C GLY A 56 1.94 -6.56 4.50
N LEU A 57 1.90 -7.88 4.66
CA LEU A 57 0.78 -8.65 5.16
C LEU A 57 1.13 -9.18 6.55
N GLN A 58 0.26 -8.96 7.53
CA GLN A 58 0.39 -9.55 8.86
C GLN A 58 -0.84 -10.40 9.16
N LYS A 59 -0.66 -11.71 9.35
CA LYS A 59 -1.73 -12.61 9.79
C LYS A 59 -1.83 -12.60 11.31
N THR A 60 -3.01 -12.88 11.86
CA THR A 60 -3.22 -12.88 13.33
C THR A 60 -2.37 -13.92 14.06
N SER A 61 -2.02 -15.04 13.42
CA SER A 61 -1.14 -16.07 13.97
C SER A 61 0.35 -15.71 13.92
N GLU A 62 0.71 -14.67 13.17
CA GLU A 62 2.09 -14.27 12.90
C GLU A 62 2.38 -12.90 13.53
N ASP A 63 3.43 -12.83 14.35
CA ASP A 63 3.92 -11.55 14.88
C ASP A 63 4.79 -10.79 13.85
N THR A 64 5.07 -11.40 12.70
CA THR A 64 5.93 -10.85 11.65
C THR A 64 5.14 -10.33 10.47
N ILE A 65 5.55 -9.18 9.95
CA ILE A 65 5.02 -8.64 8.70
C ILE A 65 5.75 -9.31 7.53
N THR A 66 5.00 -9.99 6.66
CA THR A 66 5.52 -10.56 5.42
C THR A 66 5.44 -9.54 4.30
N ASN A 67 6.56 -9.23 3.66
CA ASN A 67 6.56 -8.37 2.46
C ASN A 67 5.93 -9.12 1.29
N ILE A 68 4.82 -8.58 0.78
CA ILE A 68 4.09 -9.16 -0.36
C ILE A 68 4.26 -8.35 -1.64
N TRP A 69 4.76 -7.11 -1.55
CA TRP A 69 5.07 -6.28 -2.70
C TRP A 69 5.96 -5.10 -2.29
N GLN A 70 6.86 -4.66 -3.19
CA GLN A 70 7.64 -3.43 -3.01
C GLN A 70 7.98 -2.76 -4.35
N ASP A 71 8.23 -1.46 -4.32
CA ASP A 71 8.71 -0.65 -5.44
C ASP A 71 9.65 0.44 -4.92
N SER A 72 10.85 0.56 -5.51
CA SER A 72 11.88 1.55 -5.15
C SER A 72 11.77 2.87 -5.92
N GLY A 73 10.67 3.07 -6.67
CA GLY A 73 10.50 4.20 -7.55
C GLY A 73 11.25 4.00 -8.88
N GLU A 74 10.65 4.48 -9.96
CA GLU A 74 11.25 4.49 -11.29
C GLU A 74 11.51 5.94 -11.75
N LEU A 75 12.26 6.13 -12.84
CA LEU A 75 12.52 7.46 -13.41
C LEU A 75 11.24 8.22 -13.82
N GLN A 76 10.11 7.51 -13.94
CA GLN A 76 8.84 8.06 -14.42
C GLN A 76 8.08 8.76 -13.29
N ASN A 77 7.94 10.08 -13.41
CA ASN A 77 7.22 10.95 -12.49
C ASN A 77 5.70 10.88 -12.68
N GLN A 78 5.07 9.74 -12.39
CA GLN A 78 3.64 9.54 -12.60
C GLN A 78 2.99 8.64 -11.55
N TRP A 79 1.69 8.86 -11.32
CA TRP A 79 0.87 7.98 -10.47
C TRP A 79 0.77 6.59 -11.09
N LYS A 80 0.92 5.57 -10.25
CA LYS A 80 0.78 4.16 -10.62
C LYS A 80 -0.37 3.54 -9.84
N ALA A 81 -0.98 2.53 -10.42
CA ALA A 81 -1.95 1.68 -9.75
C ALA A 81 -1.37 0.27 -9.62
N LYS A 82 -1.45 -0.31 -8.42
CA LYS A 82 -1.10 -1.70 -8.18
C LYS A 82 -2.27 -2.43 -7.57
N THR A 83 -2.57 -3.59 -8.15
CA THR A 83 -3.51 -4.55 -7.58
C THR A 83 -2.74 -5.71 -6.98
N ILE A 84 -3.07 -6.05 -5.74
CA ILE A 84 -2.60 -7.24 -5.04
C ILE A 84 -3.80 -8.12 -4.70
N ILE A 85 -3.61 -9.43 -4.79
CA ILE A 85 -4.61 -10.42 -4.39
C ILE A 85 -4.08 -11.07 -3.11
N ILE A 86 -4.90 -11.05 -2.06
CA ILE A 86 -4.57 -11.66 -0.78
C ILE A 86 -5.33 -12.97 -0.66
N ASN A 87 -4.59 -14.04 -0.40
CA ASN A 87 -5.13 -15.34 -0.03
C ASN A 87 -4.66 -15.67 1.38
N SER A 88 -5.58 -15.65 2.34
CA SER A 88 -5.32 -15.96 3.74
C SER A 88 -6.49 -16.73 4.35
N THR A 89 -6.21 -17.88 4.95
CA THR A 89 -7.18 -18.69 5.70
C THR A 89 -7.42 -18.14 7.11
N GLU A 90 -6.72 -17.08 7.50
CA GLU A 90 -6.82 -16.43 8.81
C GLU A 90 -7.06 -14.93 8.63
N LYS A 91 -7.47 -14.25 9.71
CA LYS A 91 -7.59 -12.80 9.73
C LYS A 91 -6.24 -12.13 9.49
N TYR A 92 -6.23 -11.00 8.79
CA TYR A 92 -5.00 -10.32 8.40
C TYR A 92 -5.16 -8.80 8.35
N GLU A 93 -4.03 -8.10 8.49
CA GLU A 93 -3.90 -6.68 8.24
C GLU A 93 -2.96 -6.45 7.06
N VAL A 94 -3.22 -5.40 6.29
CA VAL A 94 -2.32 -4.92 5.25
C VAL A 94 -1.71 -3.61 5.71
N SER A 95 -0.40 -3.48 5.54
CA SER A 95 0.33 -2.28 5.91
C SER A 95 1.17 -1.79 4.76
N THR A 96 1.22 -0.47 4.57
CA THR A 96 2.16 0.15 3.64
C THR A 96 3.24 0.84 4.45
N GLN A 97 4.50 0.52 4.18
CA GLN A 97 5.66 1.05 4.86
C GLN A 97 6.61 1.69 3.86
N ARG A 98 7.17 2.84 4.24
CA ARG A 98 8.31 3.45 3.57
C ARG A 98 9.37 3.80 4.61
#